data_AF-A0A9P5BLG8-F1
#
_entry.id   AF-A0A9P5BLG8-F1
#
_cell.length_a   1.000
_cell.length_b   1.000
_cell.length_c   1.000
_cell.angle_alpha   90.00
_cell.angle_beta   90.00
_cell.angle_gamma   90.00
#
_symmetry.space_group_name_H-M   'P 1'
#
loop_
_entity.id
_entity.type
_entity.pdbx_description
1 polymer ?
#
loop_
_entity_poly.entity_id
_entity_poly.type
_entity_poly.pdbx_seq_one_letter_code
_entity_poly.pdbx_strand_id
1 'polypeptide(L)'
;MSSPKSPDKSPNSPQSPPGAVEAFETPARDGFIQPDADSDSAYSLSHELFRAVLNGNLYEAPIGKNPHNVLDVGCGTGIWAIHLKPGGWIEHVELWGDARADDDTMSPESPLKTWVKIFNQVAEKVGNPFFWNPAEEFEKAGLKNITEKKVKIPIGTWAKDKDLKQWGAWNRQFLLRGLEGFSIRSLTELLGWEYEKAQVFLVEMRKELLNPKLHSYVLVTTVYGQKPEE
;
A
#
# COMPACT_ATOMS: atom_id res chain seq x y z
N MET A 1 -20.16 56.42 -29.90
CA MET A 1 -19.60 55.17 -30.46
C MET A 1 -19.75 54.12 -29.38
N SER A 2 -20.69 53.21 -29.60
CA SER A 2 -21.19 52.24 -28.61
C SER A 2 -20.35 50.96 -28.63
N SER A 3 -20.00 50.46 -27.44
CA SER A 3 -19.38 49.15 -27.25
C SER A 3 -20.35 48.01 -27.61
N PRO A 4 -19.89 46.91 -28.22
CA PRO A 4 -20.75 45.76 -28.50
C PRO A 4 -20.95 44.90 -27.25
N LYS A 5 -22.22 44.58 -26.96
CA LYS A 5 -22.65 43.55 -26.00
C LYS A 5 -22.39 42.16 -26.59
N SER A 6 -21.86 41.24 -25.78
CA SER A 6 -21.87 39.80 -26.07
C SER A 6 -23.11 39.12 -25.46
N PRO A 7 -23.63 38.03 -26.05
CA PRO A 7 -25.00 37.57 -25.82
C PRO A 7 -25.16 36.56 -24.67
N ASP A 8 -26.43 36.41 -24.29
CA ASP A 8 -27.08 35.54 -23.30
C ASP A 8 -26.42 34.20 -22.95
N LYS A 9 -26.33 33.93 -21.65
CA LYS A 9 -26.14 32.58 -21.09
C LYS A 9 -27.51 31.94 -20.87
N SER A 10 -27.75 30.78 -21.48
CA SER A 10 -28.98 29.99 -21.26
C SER A 10 -29.12 29.53 -19.80
N PRO A 11 -30.32 29.52 -19.20
CA PRO A 11 -30.53 29.01 -17.86
C PRO A 11 -30.93 27.53 -17.93
N ASN A 12 -29.97 26.62 -17.80
CA ASN A 12 -30.18 25.26 -17.28
C ASN A 12 -28.87 24.48 -17.29
N SER A 13 -28.10 24.62 -16.22
CA SER A 13 -27.13 23.62 -15.77
C SER A 13 -27.75 22.92 -14.55
N PRO A 14 -27.80 21.57 -14.51
CA PRO A 14 -28.44 20.85 -13.42
C PRO A 14 -27.72 21.18 -12.10
N GLN A 15 -28.48 21.65 -11.11
CA GLN A 15 -27.97 21.85 -9.76
C GLN A 15 -27.72 20.48 -9.12
N SER A 16 -26.51 20.28 -8.61
CA SER A 16 -26.14 19.12 -7.80
C SER A 16 -27.07 19.01 -6.58
N PRO A 17 -27.45 17.80 -6.15
CA PRO A 17 -28.35 17.62 -5.01
C PRO A 17 -27.70 18.17 -3.72
N PRO A 18 -28.48 18.74 -2.78
CA PRO A 18 -27.95 19.22 -1.51
C PRO A 18 -27.47 18.03 -0.69
N GLY A 19 -26.17 17.97 -0.40
CA GLY A 19 -25.54 16.90 0.39
C GLY A 19 -24.40 16.14 -0.30
N ALA A 20 -24.02 16.51 -1.52
CA ALA A 20 -22.74 16.06 -2.08
C ALA A 20 -21.60 16.70 -1.28
N VAL A 21 -20.89 15.89 -0.50
CA VAL A 21 -19.63 16.30 0.13
C VAL A 21 -18.70 16.68 -1.02
N GLU A 22 -18.27 17.94 -1.09
CA GLU A 22 -17.24 18.35 -2.03
C GLU A 22 -16.04 17.42 -1.84
N ALA A 23 -15.60 16.79 -2.93
CA ALA A 23 -14.34 16.09 -2.92
C ALA A 23 -13.29 17.10 -2.47
N PHE A 24 -12.76 16.91 -1.27
CA PHE A 24 -11.65 17.71 -0.78
C PHE A 24 -10.50 17.41 -1.72
N GLU A 25 -10.22 18.32 -2.65
CA GLU A 25 -8.98 18.29 -3.41
C GLU A 25 -7.86 18.48 -2.38
N THR A 26 -7.25 17.38 -1.96
CA THR A 26 -5.99 17.44 -1.24
C THR A 26 -4.99 18.13 -2.16
N PRO A 27 -4.32 19.21 -1.73
CA PRO A 27 -3.22 19.78 -2.50
C PRO A 27 -2.25 18.64 -2.81
N ALA A 28 -1.78 18.56 -4.05
CA ALA A 28 -0.69 17.66 -4.39
C ALA A 28 0.45 17.89 -3.39
N ARG A 29 0.69 16.91 -2.52
CA ARG A 29 1.78 16.97 -1.55
C ARG A 29 3.03 16.53 -2.28
N ASP A 30 3.97 17.45 -2.47
CA ASP A 30 5.33 17.15 -2.92
C ASP A 30 5.87 15.99 -2.07
N GLY A 31 6.00 14.80 -2.66
CA GLY A 31 6.38 13.60 -1.90
C GLY A 31 5.57 12.35 -2.18
N PHE A 32 4.28 12.44 -2.54
CA PHE A 32 3.45 11.25 -2.78
C PHE A 32 3.41 10.86 -4.25
N ILE A 33 3.74 9.59 -4.54
CA ILE A 33 3.65 8.99 -5.88
C ILE A 33 2.18 8.79 -6.20
N GLN A 34 1.66 9.46 -7.22
CA GLN A 34 0.38 9.08 -7.80
C GLN A 34 0.56 7.83 -8.66
N PRO A 35 -0.32 6.82 -8.54
CA PRO A 35 -0.31 5.68 -9.44
C PRO A 35 -0.47 6.12 -10.91
N ASP A 36 0.36 5.59 -11.81
CA ASP A 36 0.10 5.62 -13.26
C ASP A 36 -0.96 4.56 -13.65
N ALA A 37 -1.50 4.62 -14.88
CA ALA A 37 -2.57 3.71 -15.33
C ALA A 37 -2.18 2.21 -15.29
N ASP A 38 -0.89 1.88 -15.38
CA ASP A 38 -0.40 0.50 -15.23
C ASP A 38 -0.38 0.06 -13.76
N SER A 39 -0.11 0.98 -12.84
CA SER A 39 -0.19 0.73 -11.41
C SER A 39 -1.62 0.58 -10.90
N ASP A 40 -2.64 1.22 -11.50
CA ASP A 40 -4.06 0.91 -11.22
C ASP A 40 -4.36 -0.59 -11.46
N SER A 41 -3.77 -1.17 -12.51
CA SER A 41 -3.88 -2.60 -12.78
C SER A 41 -3.11 -3.47 -11.77
N ALA A 42 -2.01 -2.96 -11.22
CA ALA A 42 -1.24 -3.65 -10.18
C ALA A 42 -2.00 -3.64 -8.85
N TYR A 43 -2.54 -2.50 -8.44
CA TYR A 43 -3.32 -2.38 -7.20
C TYR A 43 -4.62 -3.20 -7.22
N SER A 44 -5.17 -3.51 -8.40
CA SER A 44 -6.28 -4.48 -8.51
C SER A 44 -5.87 -5.89 -8.06
N LEU A 45 -4.63 -6.31 -8.32
CA LEU A 45 -4.10 -7.62 -7.89
C LEU A 45 -3.83 -7.64 -6.38
N SER A 46 -3.31 -6.55 -5.81
CA SER A 46 -3.14 -6.46 -4.36
C SER A 46 -4.49 -6.41 -3.64
N HIS A 47 -5.50 -5.75 -4.22
CA HIS A 47 -6.87 -5.76 -3.70
C HIS A 47 -7.46 -7.17 -3.64
N GLU A 48 -7.38 -7.94 -4.73
CA GLU A 48 -7.86 -9.33 -4.75
C GLU A 48 -7.08 -10.22 -3.78
N LEU A 49 -5.77 -9.99 -3.64
CA LEU A 49 -4.95 -10.66 -2.64
C LEU A 49 -5.42 -10.35 -1.21
N PHE A 50 -5.66 -9.08 -0.88
CA PHE A 50 -6.17 -8.68 0.43
C PHE A 50 -7.53 -9.29 0.72
N ARG A 51 -8.47 -9.25 -0.24
CA ARG A 51 -9.76 -9.92 -0.09
C ARG A 51 -9.59 -11.42 0.19
N ALA A 52 -8.67 -12.10 -0.50
CA ALA A 52 -8.42 -13.51 -0.23
C ALA A 52 -7.86 -13.76 1.18
N VAL A 53 -6.91 -12.95 1.64
CA VAL A 53 -6.35 -13.01 3.00
C VAL A 53 -7.40 -12.73 4.09
N LEU A 54 -8.36 -11.86 3.78
CA LEU A 54 -9.47 -11.48 4.67
C LEU A 54 -10.71 -12.38 4.47
N ASN A 55 -10.55 -13.58 3.89
CA ASN A 55 -11.62 -14.56 3.68
C ASN A 55 -12.82 -14.01 2.87
N GLY A 56 -12.55 -13.16 1.89
CA GLY A 56 -13.53 -12.50 1.03
C GLY A 56 -14.09 -11.19 1.58
N ASN A 57 -13.80 -10.86 2.84
CA ASN A 57 -14.23 -9.62 3.49
C ASN A 57 -13.38 -8.42 3.03
N LEU A 58 -13.88 -7.21 3.29
CA LEU A 58 -13.16 -5.96 3.05
C LEU A 58 -12.35 -5.48 4.28
N TYR A 59 -12.69 -5.98 5.45
CA TYR A 59 -12.11 -5.66 6.75
C TYR A 59 -12.41 -6.80 7.74
N GLU A 60 -11.59 -6.94 8.79
CA GLU A 60 -11.80 -7.86 9.91
C GLU A 60 -12.21 -7.13 11.21
N ALA A 61 -12.06 -5.81 11.30
CA ALA A 61 -12.45 -5.02 12.46
C ALA A 61 -13.97 -5.11 12.76
N PRO A 62 -14.38 -5.26 14.03
CA PRO A 62 -15.78 -5.50 14.40
C PRO A 62 -16.61 -4.20 14.44
N ILE A 63 -16.75 -3.54 13.29
CA ILE A 63 -17.46 -2.25 13.14
C ILE A 63 -18.98 -2.38 12.92
N GLY A 64 -19.51 -3.60 13.02
CA GLY A 64 -20.93 -3.89 12.80
C GLY A 64 -21.35 -3.87 11.32
N LYS A 65 -22.65 -3.97 11.05
CA LYS A 65 -23.19 -4.13 9.69
C LYS A 65 -23.41 -2.81 8.93
N ASN A 66 -23.55 -1.70 9.66
CA ASN A 66 -23.90 -0.39 9.10
C ASN A 66 -22.87 0.67 9.54
N PRO A 67 -21.62 0.61 9.07
CA PRO A 67 -20.64 1.64 9.39
C PRO A 67 -21.10 2.98 8.80
N HIS A 68 -21.24 4.00 9.64
CA HIS A 68 -21.75 5.31 9.22
C HIS A 68 -20.68 6.21 8.59
N ASN A 69 -19.41 6.01 8.94
CA ASN A 69 -18.28 6.79 8.42
C ASN A 69 -17.07 5.85 8.26
N VAL A 70 -16.57 5.70 7.04
CA VAL A 70 -15.35 4.95 6.72
C VAL A 70 -14.40 5.93 6.04
N LEU A 71 -13.17 5.99 6.52
CA LEU A 71 -12.11 6.81 5.96
C LEU A 71 -11.03 5.87 5.42
N ASP A 72 -10.84 5.87 4.11
CA ASP A 72 -9.73 5.17 3.45
C ASP A 72 -8.60 6.17 3.21
N VAL A 73 -7.41 5.88 3.75
CA VAL A 73 -6.24 6.77 3.68
C VAL A 73 -4.98 5.94 3.45
N GLY A 74 -4.28 6.22 2.35
CA GLY A 74 -2.91 5.78 2.13
C GLY A 74 -2.00 6.31 3.24
N CYS A 75 -1.40 5.38 4.00
CA CYS A 75 -0.78 5.55 5.31
C CYS A 75 0.31 6.64 5.39
N GLY A 76 -0.10 7.92 5.51
CA GLY A 76 0.78 9.02 5.90
C GLY A 76 1.28 8.90 7.34
N THR A 77 1.42 10.02 8.06
CA THR A 77 2.08 10.08 9.38
C THR A 77 1.35 9.38 10.55
N GLY A 78 0.23 8.69 10.33
CA GLY A 78 -0.51 7.99 11.39
C GLY A 78 -1.21 8.87 12.44
N ILE A 79 -1.02 10.20 12.43
CA ILE A 79 -1.64 11.17 13.37
C ILE A 79 -3.17 11.01 13.42
N TRP A 80 -3.78 10.57 12.32
CA TRP A 80 -5.21 10.34 12.20
C TRP A 80 -5.75 9.26 13.13
N ALA A 81 -4.93 8.28 13.56
CA ALA A 81 -5.33 7.27 14.55
C ALA A 81 -5.75 7.93 15.88
N ILE A 82 -5.19 9.10 16.21
CA ILE A 82 -5.53 9.89 17.41
C ILE A 82 -6.91 10.57 17.25
N HIS A 83 -7.32 10.89 16.01
CA HIS A 83 -8.57 11.57 15.68
C HIS A 83 -9.81 10.67 15.65
N LEU A 84 -9.66 9.34 15.84
CA LEU A 84 -10.82 8.45 15.95
C LEU A 84 -11.78 8.95 17.06
N LYS A 85 -13.08 8.79 16.86
CA LYS A 85 -14.05 9.02 17.94
C LYS A 85 -13.89 7.93 19.01
N PRO A 86 -14.21 8.20 20.28
CA PRO A 86 -14.28 7.15 21.29
C PRO A 86 -15.10 5.95 20.80
N GLY A 87 -14.61 4.73 21.05
CA GLY A 87 -15.19 3.48 20.55
C GLY A 87 -14.94 3.18 19.05
N GLY A 88 -14.32 4.09 18.30
CA GLY A 88 -13.99 3.90 16.87
C GLY A 88 -12.89 2.87 16.64
N TRP A 89 -12.91 2.21 15.48
CA TRP A 89 -11.91 1.21 15.08
C TRP A 89 -11.01 1.72 13.97
N ILE A 90 -9.76 1.26 13.99
CA ILE A 90 -8.80 1.39 12.89
C ILE A 90 -8.33 0.00 12.50
N GLU A 91 -8.20 -0.24 11.20
CA GLU A 91 -7.59 -1.44 10.64
C GLU A 91 -6.48 -1.03 9.68
N HIS A 92 -5.34 -1.68 9.84
CA HIS A 92 -4.15 -1.55 9.01
C HIS A 92 -3.92 -2.90 8.33
N VAL A 93 -3.93 -2.89 7.00
CA VAL A 93 -3.64 -4.07 6.18
C VAL A 93 -2.48 -3.71 5.28
N GLU A 94 -1.36 -4.41 5.44
CA GLU A 94 -0.13 -4.10 4.74
C GLU A 94 0.46 -5.35 4.09
N LEU A 95 0.90 -5.22 2.84
CA LEU A 95 1.69 -6.21 2.12
C LEU A 95 3.14 -5.75 2.12
N TRP A 96 3.93 -6.31 3.03
CA TRP A 96 5.28 -5.81 3.26
C TRP A 96 6.22 -6.11 2.09
N GLY A 97 7.14 -5.18 1.83
CA GLY A 97 8.20 -5.31 0.83
C GLY A 97 9.45 -6.05 1.31
N ASP A 98 9.44 -6.69 2.49
CA ASP A 98 10.60 -7.37 3.06
C ASP A 98 10.57 -8.87 2.74
N ALA A 99 11.04 -9.25 1.56
CA ALA A 99 11.04 -10.65 1.14
C ALA A 99 11.89 -11.53 2.07
N ARG A 100 11.35 -12.71 2.39
CA ARG A 100 11.93 -13.73 3.28
C ARG A 100 11.90 -15.10 2.60
N ALA A 101 12.70 -16.03 3.10
CA ALA A 101 12.66 -17.44 2.75
C ALA A 101 12.90 -18.25 4.03
N ASP A 102 12.19 -19.36 4.18
CA ASP A 102 12.36 -20.27 5.31
C ASP A 102 13.47 -21.31 5.07
N ASP A 103 14.07 -21.30 3.88
CA ASP A 103 15.14 -22.21 3.45
C ASP A 103 16.31 -21.44 2.82
N ASP A 104 17.32 -22.20 2.38
CA ASP A 104 18.56 -21.64 1.85
C ASP A 104 18.46 -21.18 0.39
N THR A 105 17.25 -21.05 -0.16
CA THR A 105 17.07 -20.65 -1.57
C THR A 105 17.38 -19.16 -1.82
N MET A 106 17.41 -18.33 -0.77
CA MET A 106 17.71 -16.90 -0.88
C MET A 106 19.14 -16.56 -0.44
N SER A 107 19.98 -16.27 -1.44
CA SER A 107 21.36 -15.82 -1.22
C SER A 107 21.43 -14.54 -0.35
N PRO A 108 22.49 -14.35 0.46
CA PRO A 108 22.79 -13.05 1.08
C PRO A 108 22.90 -11.88 0.09
N GLU A 109 23.35 -12.16 -1.14
CA GLU A 109 23.52 -11.16 -2.22
C GLU A 109 22.27 -11.00 -3.10
N SER A 110 21.13 -11.54 -2.66
CA SER A 110 19.86 -11.44 -3.36
C SER A 110 19.45 -9.97 -3.61
N PRO A 111 19.07 -9.60 -4.85
CA PRO A 111 18.42 -8.32 -5.14
C PRO A 111 17.26 -8.00 -4.19
N LEU A 112 16.44 -8.98 -3.79
CA LEU A 112 15.37 -8.81 -2.81
C LEU A 112 15.87 -8.40 -1.41
N LYS A 113 17.08 -8.81 -1.00
CA LYS A 113 17.70 -8.30 0.24
C LYS A 113 18.27 -6.89 0.04
N THR A 114 18.79 -6.61 -1.15
CA THR A 114 19.28 -5.27 -1.51
C THR A 114 18.13 -4.25 -1.52
N TRP A 115 16.94 -4.67 -1.96
CA TRP A 115 15.70 -3.90 -1.89
C TRP A 115 15.43 -3.38 -0.47
N VAL A 116 15.44 -4.26 0.53
CA VAL A 116 15.21 -3.85 1.94
C VAL A 116 16.24 -2.82 2.41
N LYS A 117 17.51 -2.98 2.03
CA LYS A 117 18.57 -2.00 2.36
C LYS A 117 18.28 -0.63 1.72
N ILE A 118 17.82 -0.60 0.47
CA ILE A 118 17.43 0.63 -0.23
C ILE A 118 16.29 1.33 0.52
N PHE A 119 15.23 0.61 0.90
CA PHE A 119 14.11 1.21 1.63
C PHE A 119 14.54 1.78 2.98
N ASN A 120 15.44 1.11 3.70
CA ASN A 120 15.99 1.65 4.95
C ASN A 120 16.81 2.94 4.73
N GLN A 121 17.63 3.00 3.67
CA GLN A 121 18.37 4.21 3.32
C GLN A 121 17.44 5.37 2.94
N VAL A 122 16.34 5.07 2.23
CA VAL A 122 15.32 6.06 1.91
C VAL A 122 14.62 6.53 3.18
N ALA A 123 14.22 5.62 4.07
CA ALA A 123 13.61 5.92 5.36
C ALA A 123 14.47 6.86 6.21
N GLU A 124 15.78 6.61 6.28
CA GLU A 124 16.73 7.47 7.00
C GLU A 124 16.77 8.90 6.46
N LYS A 125 16.62 9.08 5.14
CA LYS A 125 16.59 10.41 4.50
C LYS A 125 15.27 11.15 4.70
N VAL A 126 14.15 10.44 4.64
CA VAL A 126 12.81 11.04 4.74
C VAL A 126 12.30 11.15 6.18
N GLY A 127 12.96 10.48 7.13
CA GLY A 127 12.59 10.49 8.55
C GLY A 127 11.37 9.64 8.88
N ASN A 128 11.00 8.67 8.04
CA ASN A 128 9.86 7.78 8.27
C ASN A 128 10.21 6.33 7.87
N PRO A 129 10.15 5.36 8.79
CA PRO A 129 10.44 3.96 8.48
C PRO A 129 9.38 3.36 7.55
N PHE A 130 9.82 2.59 6.56
CA PHE A 130 8.93 1.77 5.74
C PHE A 130 8.45 0.52 6.49
N PHE A 131 9.34 -0.10 7.25
CA PHE A 131 9.06 -1.31 8.02
C PHE A 131 8.92 -0.93 9.50
N TRP A 132 7.73 -1.16 10.05
CA TRP A 132 7.38 -0.81 11.43
C TRP A 132 6.49 -1.91 12.04
N ASN A 133 6.13 -1.77 13.32
CA ASN A 133 5.33 -2.75 14.04
C ASN A 133 3.94 -2.16 14.41
N PRO A 134 2.90 -2.41 13.59
CA PRO A 134 1.62 -1.74 13.79
C PRO A 134 0.93 -2.06 15.11
N ALA A 135 1.02 -3.31 15.58
CA ALA A 135 0.42 -3.70 16.85
C ALA A 135 1.04 -2.95 18.04
N GLU A 136 2.37 -2.86 18.07
CA GLU A 136 3.10 -2.14 19.12
C GLU A 136 2.82 -0.64 19.09
N GLU A 137 2.75 -0.02 17.91
CA GLU A 137 2.39 1.39 17.80
C GLU A 137 0.92 1.64 18.15
N PHE A 138 0.01 0.70 17.86
CA PHE A 138 -1.39 0.79 18.31
C PHE A 138 -1.47 0.75 19.84
N GLU A 139 -0.68 -0.10 20.49
CA GLU A 139 -0.56 -0.14 21.95
C GLU A 139 -0.02 1.17 22.53
N LYS A 140 1.07 1.69 21.95
CA LYS A 140 1.66 2.98 22.35
C LYS A 140 0.68 4.15 22.17
N ALA A 141 -0.15 4.10 21.14
CA ALA A 141 -1.20 5.09 20.88
C ALA A 141 -2.41 4.95 21.84
N GLY A 142 -2.43 3.95 22.72
CA GLY A 142 -3.48 3.74 23.71
C GLY A 142 -4.71 3.01 23.18
N LEU A 143 -4.64 2.41 22.00
CA LEU A 143 -5.73 1.57 21.48
C LEU A 143 -5.89 0.30 22.34
N LYS A 144 -7.10 -0.25 22.32
CA LYS A 144 -7.49 -1.48 23.01
C LYS A 144 -8.03 -2.50 22.00
N ASN A 145 -8.28 -3.72 22.46
CA ASN A 145 -8.81 -4.80 21.63
C ASN A 145 -7.97 -5.07 20.36
N ILE A 146 -6.64 -4.95 20.52
CA ILE A 146 -5.70 -5.06 19.41
C ILE A 146 -5.59 -6.53 19.00
N THR A 147 -5.77 -6.80 17.72
CA THR A 147 -5.56 -8.12 17.12
C THR A 147 -4.61 -7.99 15.96
N GLU A 148 -3.60 -8.86 15.91
CA GLU A 148 -2.66 -8.97 14.79
C GLU A 148 -2.77 -10.35 14.15
N LYS A 149 -2.78 -10.36 12.81
CA LYS A 149 -2.71 -11.56 11.99
C LYS A 149 -1.62 -11.37 10.94
N LYS A 150 -0.72 -12.34 10.82
CA LYS A 150 0.36 -12.37 9.82
C LYS A 150 0.21 -13.58 8.92
N VAL A 151 0.12 -13.37 7.61
CA VAL A 151 -0.04 -14.44 6.61
C VAL A 151 1.15 -14.42 5.66
N LYS A 152 1.78 -15.57 5.44
CA LYS A 152 2.86 -15.71 4.45
C LYS A 152 2.26 -15.76 3.05
N ILE A 153 2.61 -14.78 2.22
CA ILE A 153 2.21 -14.72 0.82
C ILE A 153 3.45 -15.04 -0.04
N PRO A 154 3.47 -16.18 -0.75
CA PRO A 154 4.55 -16.51 -1.66
C PRO A 154 4.80 -15.40 -2.69
N ILE A 155 6.02 -15.33 -3.21
CA ILE A 155 6.31 -14.62 -4.44
C ILE A 155 6.47 -15.68 -5.53
N GLY A 156 5.50 -15.74 -6.44
CA GLY A 156 5.47 -16.71 -7.52
C GLY A 156 4.75 -18.01 -7.15
N THR A 157 4.94 -19.04 -7.99
CA THR A 157 4.09 -20.25 -8.00
C THR A 157 4.75 -21.46 -7.36
N TRP A 158 5.74 -21.26 -6.49
CA TRP A 158 6.52 -22.35 -5.89
C TRP A 158 5.75 -23.10 -4.80
N ALA A 159 4.79 -22.47 -4.15
CA ALA A 159 3.96 -23.10 -3.13
C ALA A 159 3.20 -24.31 -3.69
N LYS A 160 3.10 -25.39 -2.89
CA LYS A 160 2.36 -26.60 -3.28
C LYS A 160 0.86 -26.44 -3.11
N ASP A 161 0.45 -25.73 -2.06
CA ASP A 161 -0.93 -25.39 -1.79
C ASP A 161 -1.52 -24.57 -2.95
N LYS A 162 -2.75 -24.88 -3.35
CA LYS A 162 -3.37 -24.29 -4.56
C LYS A 162 -3.68 -22.82 -4.37
N ASP A 163 -4.15 -22.43 -3.19
CA ASP A 163 -4.54 -21.06 -2.89
C ASP A 163 -3.28 -20.21 -2.73
N LEU A 164 -2.29 -20.68 -1.95
CA LEU A 164 -1.00 -19.98 -1.82
C LEU A 164 -0.25 -19.86 -3.15
N LYS A 165 -0.36 -20.85 -4.05
CA LYS A 165 0.20 -20.77 -5.40
C LYS A 165 -0.48 -19.67 -6.22
N GLN A 166 -1.80 -19.57 -6.14
CA GLN A 166 -2.57 -18.55 -6.85
C GLN A 166 -2.27 -17.15 -6.30
N TRP A 167 -2.25 -17.01 -4.97
CA TRP A 167 -1.91 -15.76 -4.28
C TRP A 167 -0.50 -15.33 -4.61
N GLY A 168 0.44 -16.27 -4.65
CA GLY A 168 1.81 -15.98 -5.04
C GLY A 168 1.97 -15.58 -6.51
N ALA A 169 1.14 -16.13 -7.40
CA ALA A 169 1.08 -15.68 -8.79
C ALA A 169 0.58 -14.22 -8.90
N TRP A 170 -0.47 -13.85 -8.16
CA TRP A 170 -0.97 -12.47 -8.08
C TRP A 170 0.07 -11.53 -7.50
N ASN A 171 0.68 -11.90 -6.37
CA ASN A 171 1.72 -11.11 -5.72
C ASN A 171 2.92 -10.87 -6.62
N ARG A 172 3.43 -11.91 -7.30
CA ARG A 172 4.51 -11.76 -8.28
C ARG A 172 4.13 -10.79 -9.41
N GLN A 173 2.90 -10.90 -9.92
CA GLN A 173 2.45 -10.02 -10.99
C GLN A 173 2.28 -8.57 -10.53
N PHE A 174 1.76 -8.36 -9.31
CA PHE A 174 1.71 -7.06 -8.65
C PHE A 174 3.10 -6.44 -8.56
N LEU A 175 4.07 -7.18 -8.01
CA LEU A 175 5.46 -6.73 -7.89
C LEU A 175 6.06 -6.41 -9.26
N LEU A 176 5.93 -7.29 -10.26
CA LEU A 176 6.51 -7.07 -11.59
C LEU A 176 5.97 -5.83 -12.30
N ARG A 177 4.67 -5.52 -12.13
CA ARG A 177 4.04 -4.34 -12.72
C ARG A 177 4.38 -3.06 -11.96
N GLY A 178 4.38 -3.11 -10.63
CA GLY A 178 4.62 -1.93 -9.79
C GLY A 178 6.11 -1.62 -9.56
N LEU A 179 7.01 -2.58 -9.78
CA LEU A 179 8.43 -2.50 -9.39
C LEU A 179 9.07 -1.17 -9.78
N GLU A 180 8.89 -0.73 -11.03
CA GLU A 180 9.51 0.50 -11.50
C GLU A 180 8.94 1.75 -10.82
N GLY A 181 7.61 1.85 -10.74
CA GLY A 181 6.92 2.94 -10.06
C GLY A 181 7.26 3.04 -8.57
N PHE A 182 7.50 1.91 -7.89
CA PHE A 182 7.94 1.89 -6.49
C PHE A 182 9.39 2.33 -6.30
N SER A 183 10.21 2.19 -7.34
CA SER A 183 11.67 2.27 -7.21
C SER A 183 12.25 3.57 -7.71
N ILE A 184 11.87 4.00 -8.91
CA ILE A 184 12.73 4.89 -9.72
C ILE A 184 12.94 6.21 -9.02
N ARG A 185 11.88 6.84 -8.53
CA ARG A 185 11.99 8.10 -7.80
C ARG A 185 12.86 7.98 -6.55
N SER A 186 12.67 6.92 -5.76
CA SER A 186 13.46 6.67 -4.56
C SER A 186 14.94 6.48 -4.89
N LEU A 187 15.26 5.72 -5.94
CA LEU A 187 16.64 5.46 -6.36
C LEU A 187 17.32 6.71 -6.93
N THR A 188 16.65 7.44 -7.83
CA THR A 188 17.27 8.56 -8.54
C THR A 188 17.23 9.85 -7.73
N GLU A 189 16.06 10.31 -7.29
CA GLU A 189 15.90 11.60 -6.62
C GLU A 189 16.37 11.57 -5.17
N LEU A 190 16.11 10.49 -4.43
CA LEU A 190 16.45 10.43 -3.00
C LEU A 190 17.84 9.85 -2.75
N LEU A 191 18.21 8.78 -3.48
CA LEU A 191 19.51 8.11 -3.31
C LEU A 191 20.58 8.52 -4.34
N GLY A 192 20.22 9.31 -5.36
CA GLY A 192 21.19 9.83 -6.33
C GLY A 192 21.77 8.78 -7.27
N TRP A 193 21.07 7.68 -7.51
CA TRP A 193 21.52 6.69 -8.49
C TRP A 193 21.35 7.23 -9.90
N GLU A 194 22.33 6.96 -10.76
CA GLU A 194 22.16 7.09 -12.22
C GLU A 194 20.99 6.20 -12.68
N TYR A 195 20.18 6.72 -13.61
CA TYR A 195 18.98 6.03 -14.09
C TYR A 195 19.32 4.66 -14.68
N GLU A 196 20.42 4.55 -15.43
CA GLU A 196 20.88 3.29 -16.03
C GLU A 196 21.24 2.27 -14.95
N LYS A 197 21.88 2.70 -13.86
CA LYS A 197 22.20 1.82 -12.73
C LYS A 197 20.94 1.34 -12.02
N ALA A 198 19.96 2.22 -11.83
CA ALA A 198 18.66 1.86 -11.28
C ALA A 198 17.97 0.81 -12.18
N GLN A 199 17.94 1.04 -13.49
CA GLN A 199 17.35 0.09 -14.46
C GLN A 199 18.03 -1.29 -14.44
N VAL A 200 19.37 -1.34 -14.35
CA VAL A 200 20.09 -2.62 -14.19
C VAL A 200 19.64 -3.35 -12.93
N PHE A 201 19.52 -2.67 -11.80
CA PHE A 201 19.01 -3.27 -10.57
C PHE A 201 17.56 -3.78 -10.73
N LEU A 202 16.69 -3.03 -11.41
CA LEU A 202 15.32 -3.48 -11.67
C LEU A 202 15.27 -4.71 -12.59
N VAL A 203 16.20 -4.85 -13.53
CA VAL A 203 16.34 -6.07 -14.34
C VAL A 203 16.71 -7.27 -13.47
N GLU A 204 17.67 -7.12 -12.55
CA GLU A 204 18.06 -8.19 -11.63
C GLU A 204 16.92 -8.58 -10.68
N MET A 205 16.17 -7.59 -10.16
CA MET A 205 14.95 -7.82 -9.39
C MET A 205 13.91 -8.63 -10.18
N ARG A 206 13.63 -8.26 -11.44
CA ARG A 206 12.67 -8.99 -12.30
C ARG A 206 13.12 -10.44 -12.53
N LYS A 207 14.41 -10.69 -12.75
CA LYS A 207 14.96 -12.04 -12.89
C LYS A 207 14.72 -12.87 -11.62
N GLU A 208 14.95 -12.29 -10.45
CA GLU A 208 14.78 -12.98 -9.17
C GLU A 208 13.30 -13.25 -8.85
N LEU A 209 12.40 -12.29 -9.10
CA LEU A 209 10.95 -12.48 -8.96
C LEU A 209 10.40 -13.61 -9.85
N LEU A 210 11.04 -13.87 -10.99
CA LEU A 210 10.67 -14.93 -11.93
C LEU A 210 11.34 -16.29 -11.63
N ASN A 211 12.27 -16.37 -10.68
CA ASN A 211 13.02 -17.59 -10.38
C ASN A 211 12.14 -18.63 -9.64
N PRO A 212 11.79 -19.77 -10.25
CA PRO A 212 10.93 -20.78 -9.62
C PRO A 212 11.63 -21.58 -8.52
N LYS A 213 12.97 -21.49 -8.41
CA LYS A 213 13.76 -22.17 -7.37
C LYS A 213 13.89 -21.36 -6.09
N LEU A 214 13.48 -20.09 -6.11
CA LEU A 214 13.49 -19.24 -4.95
C LEU A 214 12.15 -19.37 -4.23
N HIS A 215 12.17 -19.90 -3.01
CA HIS A 215 10.97 -20.08 -2.19
C HIS A 215 10.71 -18.83 -1.33
N SER A 216 10.73 -17.66 -1.97
CA SER A 216 10.54 -16.39 -1.28
C SER A 216 9.06 -16.08 -1.02
N TYR A 217 8.81 -15.37 0.07
CA TYR A 217 7.50 -14.87 0.46
C TYR A 217 7.63 -13.51 1.14
N VAL A 218 6.52 -12.80 1.23
CA VAL A 218 6.36 -11.61 2.08
C VAL A 218 5.23 -11.86 3.07
N LEU A 219 5.09 -11.01 4.07
CA LEU A 219 3.94 -11.06 4.96
C LEU A 219 2.86 -10.11 4.49
N VAL A 220 1.61 -10.53 4.60
CA VAL A 220 0.50 -9.62 4.81
C VAL A 220 0.26 -9.53 6.32
N THR A 221 0.32 -8.34 6.88
CA THR A 221 -0.07 -8.10 8.27
C THR A 221 -1.38 -7.33 8.30
N THR A 222 -2.36 -7.90 9.00
CA THR A 222 -3.59 -7.22 9.37
C THR A 222 -3.53 -6.92 10.86
N VAL A 223 -3.68 -5.66 11.22
CA VAL A 223 -3.82 -5.22 12.61
C VAL A 223 -5.05 -4.35 12.73
N TYR A 224 -5.93 -4.64 13.67
CA TYR A 224 -6.98 -3.71 14.05
C TYR A 224 -6.96 -3.43 15.54
N GLY A 225 -7.45 -2.25 15.91
CA GLY A 225 -7.56 -1.79 17.28
C GLY A 225 -8.69 -0.78 17.44
N GLN A 226 -9.16 -0.64 18.67
CA GLN A 226 -10.27 0.25 19.04
C GLN A 226 -9.77 1.38 19.92
N LYS A 227 -10.21 2.61 19.63
CA LYS A 227 -10.05 3.71 20.57
C LYS A 227 -10.95 3.44 21.79
N PRO A 228 -10.46 3.60 23.02
CA PRO A 228 -11.29 3.50 24.22
C PRO A 228 -12.58 4.33 24.13
N GLU A 229 -13.62 3.91 24.84
CA GLU A 229 -14.89 4.64 24.92
C GLU A 229 -14.80 5.90 25.81
N GLU A 230 -13.72 6.04 26.59
CA GLU A 230 -13.43 7.15 27.50
C GLU A 230 -12.09 7.82 27.18
#